data_AF-A0AAW1F1R3-F1
#
_entry.id   AF-A0AAW1F1R3-F1
#
_cell.length_a   1.000
_cell.length_b   1.000
_cell.length_c   1.000
_cell.angle_alpha   90.00
_cell.angle_beta   90.00
_cell.angle_gamma   90.00
#
_symmetry.space_group_name_H-M   'P 1'
#
loop_
_entity.id
_entity.type
_entity.pdbx_description
1 polymer ?
#
loop_
_entity_poly.entity_id
_entity_poly.type
_entity_poly.pdbx_seq_one_letter_code
_entity_poly.pdbx_strand_id
1 'polypeptide(L)'
;MFGKEFGVLDYWLEFIFLLQEFIARCQDFIDLCREFIARCQDFIDLCREFIDRCREFIDLCQEFIDRCREFIDRCRDFIDICREFIARCQEFIDLCRKFIDLCRKFIDRCRDFIDLCREFIARCQDFIDLCREFIDRCRDFIDICREFIGRCRDFIDLCREFIARCQEFIDLCREFIDRCRDFIDICRDFIDICREFIARCQDFIDLCLEFIDPRLELIALCLEFFVVSLEILVCFQENAGFESEASKFSLKVPVVHLHNIVYYREAHVFCLEGSFLGTFILNNVFQGPNLSLKRHICGPIGHLLFL
;
A
#
# COMPACT_ATOMS: atom_id res chain seq x y z
N MET A 1 -70.16 18.95 -1.03
CA MET A 1 -68.96 19.81 -1.10
C MET A 1 -67.68 18.98 -0.93
N PHE A 2 -67.59 17.80 -1.56
CA PHE A 2 -66.54 16.81 -1.27
C PHE A 2 -65.35 16.81 -2.26
N GLY A 3 -65.41 17.61 -3.33
CA GLY A 3 -64.41 17.53 -4.42
C GLY A 3 -63.09 18.26 -4.17
N LYS A 4 -63.00 19.15 -3.16
CA LYS A 4 -61.77 19.91 -2.86
C LYS A 4 -60.87 19.22 -1.83
N GLU A 5 -61.43 18.36 -0.98
CA GLU A 5 -60.67 17.63 0.06
C GLU A 5 -59.83 16.50 -0.53
N PHE A 6 -60.29 15.86 -1.60
CA PHE A 6 -59.52 14.83 -2.32
C PHE A 6 -58.28 15.39 -3.05
N GLY A 7 -58.34 16.63 -3.55
CA GLY A 7 -57.20 17.23 -4.25
C GLY A 7 -55.99 17.46 -3.33
N VAL A 8 -56.22 17.81 -2.06
CA VAL A 8 -55.13 18.00 -1.08
C VAL A 8 -54.44 16.67 -0.76
N LEU A 9 -55.20 15.58 -0.64
CA LEU A 9 -54.68 14.22 -0.43
C LEU A 9 -53.81 13.76 -1.61
N ASP A 10 -54.21 14.07 -2.85
CA ASP A 10 -53.43 13.75 -4.05
C ASP A 10 -52.09 14.50 -4.08
N TYR A 11 -52.07 15.80 -3.76
CA TYR A 11 -50.82 16.58 -3.65
C TYR A 11 -49.88 16.06 -2.55
N TRP A 12 -50.43 15.60 -1.42
CA TRP A 12 -49.63 15.02 -0.32
C TRP A 12 -49.00 13.69 -0.72
N LEU A 13 -49.75 12.82 -1.40
CA LEU A 13 -49.24 11.54 -1.88
C LEU A 13 -48.17 11.74 -2.96
N GLU A 14 -48.38 12.69 -3.88
CA GLU A 14 -47.39 13.05 -4.90
C GLU A 14 -46.10 13.61 -4.29
N PHE A 15 -46.21 14.46 -3.25
CA PHE A 15 -45.06 14.99 -2.51
C PHE A 15 -44.27 13.90 -1.78
N ILE A 16 -44.96 12.99 -1.08
CA ILE A 16 -44.32 11.84 -0.40
C ILE A 16 -43.62 10.93 -1.42
N PHE A 17 -44.26 10.67 -2.56
CA PHE A 17 -43.67 9.86 -3.64
C PHE A 17 -42.39 10.49 -4.18
N LEU A 18 -42.40 11.81 -4.46
CA LEU A 18 -41.20 12.54 -4.93
C LEU A 18 -40.07 12.52 -3.90
N LEU A 19 -40.38 12.65 -2.60
CA LEU A 19 -39.38 12.55 -1.54
C LEU A 19 -38.78 11.14 -1.45
N GLN A 20 -39.61 10.10 -1.57
CA GLN A 20 -39.13 8.71 -1.59
C GLN A 20 -38.24 8.41 -2.79
N GLU A 21 -38.61 8.90 -3.99
CA GLU A 21 -37.78 8.75 -5.19
C GLU A 21 -36.44 9.47 -5.03
N PHE A 22 -36.43 10.65 -4.40
CA PHE A 22 -35.19 11.37 -4.10
C PHE A 22 -34.30 10.59 -3.10
N ILE A 23 -34.88 10.09 -2.01
CA ILE A 23 -34.15 9.30 -1.00
C ILE A 23 -33.56 8.05 -1.65
N ALA A 24 -34.34 7.34 -2.48
CA ALA A 24 -33.87 6.17 -3.21
C ALA A 24 -32.65 6.50 -4.10
N ARG A 25 -32.69 7.62 -4.83
CA ARG A 25 -31.53 8.08 -5.61
C ARG A 25 -30.31 8.35 -4.74
N CYS A 26 -30.47 9.02 -3.60
CA CYS A 26 -29.36 9.24 -2.67
C CYS A 26 -28.78 7.93 -2.13
N GLN A 27 -29.63 6.94 -1.84
CA GLN A 27 -29.22 5.60 -1.44
C GLN A 27 -28.37 4.93 -2.54
N ASP A 28 -28.84 4.95 -3.78
CA ASP A 28 -28.14 4.39 -4.94
C ASP A 28 -26.74 5.03 -5.11
N PHE A 29 -26.64 6.35 -4.93
CA PHE A 29 -25.36 7.05 -5.00
C PHE A 29 -24.43 6.70 -3.83
N ILE A 30 -24.95 6.55 -2.61
CA ILE A 30 -24.16 6.11 -1.45
C ILE A 30 -23.58 4.72 -1.72
N ASP A 31 -24.39 3.80 -2.24
CA ASP A 31 -23.96 2.44 -2.54
C ASP A 31 -22.89 2.41 -3.65
N LEU A 32 -23.05 3.25 -4.68
CA LEU A 32 -22.01 3.45 -5.69
C LEU A 32 -20.71 3.98 -5.07
N CYS A 33 -20.77 4.97 -4.18
CA CYS A 33 -19.60 5.50 -3.48
C CYS A 33 -18.90 4.42 -2.64
N ARG A 34 -19.67 3.57 -1.94
CA ARG A 34 -19.13 2.44 -1.17
C ARG A 34 -18.42 1.42 -2.06
N GLU A 35 -19.01 1.09 -3.21
CA GLU A 35 -18.40 0.19 -4.18
C GLU A 35 -17.07 0.75 -4.72
N PHE A 36 -17.03 2.05 -5.01
CA PHE A 36 -15.79 2.70 -5.42
C PHE A 36 -14.73 2.74 -4.32
N ILE A 37 -15.11 3.06 -3.08
CA ILE A 37 -14.19 3.03 -1.93
C ILE A 37 -13.59 1.62 -1.78
N ALA A 38 -14.40 0.57 -1.90
CA ALA A 38 -13.93 -0.80 -1.84
C ALA A 38 -12.90 -1.10 -2.94
N ARG A 39 -13.17 -0.72 -4.20
CA ARG A 39 -12.22 -0.87 -5.30
C ARG A 39 -10.92 -0.10 -5.09
N CYS A 40 -11.00 1.12 -4.56
CA CYS A 40 -9.81 1.91 -4.23
C CYS A 40 -8.99 1.22 -3.13
N GLN A 41 -9.64 0.63 -2.13
CA GLN A 41 -8.97 -0.11 -1.07
C GLN A 41 -8.25 -1.35 -1.61
N ASP A 42 -8.92 -2.15 -2.45
CA ASP A 42 -8.33 -3.31 -3.11
C ASP A 42 -7.09 -2.92 -3.93
N PHE A 43 -7.16 -1.79 -4.64
CA PHE A 43 -6.05 -1.28 -5.44
C PHE A 43 -4.88 -0.78 -4.57
N ILE A 44 -5.16 -0.11 -3.46
CA ILE A 44 -4.14 0.29 -2.47
C ILE A 44 -3.41 -0.94 -1.94
N ASP A 45 -4.15 -2.00 -1.61
CA ASP A 45 -3.56 -3.22 -1.08
C ASP A 45 -2.71 -3.94 -2.12
N LEU A 46 -3.16 -3.99 -3.38
CA LEU A 46 -2.34 -4.47 -4.50
C LEU A 46 -1.04 -3.66 -4.65
N CYS A 47 -1.12 -2.33 -4.61
CA CYS A 47 0.06 -1.45 -4.66
C CYS A 47 1.03 -1.72 -3.51
N ARG A 48 0.54 -1.99 -2.30
CA ARG A 48 1.40 -2.35 -1.15
C ARG A 48 2.12 -3.67 -1.38
N GLU A 49 1.41 -4.70 -1.84
CA GLU A 49 2.03 -5.99 -2.16
C GLU A 49 3.11 -5.86 -3.24
N PHE A 50 2.89 -5.00 -4.23
CA PHE A 50 3.90 -4.71 -5.24
C PHE A 50 5.12 -3.98 -4.66
N ILE A 51 4.90 -2.96 -3.82
CA ILE A 51 5.99 -2.23 -3.15
C ILE A 51 6.83 -3.19 -2.32
N ASP A 52 6.21 -4.12 -1.59
CA ASP A 52 6.91 -5.08 -0.76
C ASP A 52 7.73 -6.06 -1.61
N ARG A 53 7.18 -6.58 -2.72
CA ARG A 53 7.96 -7.37 -3.69
C ARG A 53 9.13 -6.61 -4.30
N CYS A 54 8.95 -5.33 -4.61
CA CYS A 54 10.05 -4.48 -5.10
C CYS A 54 11.15 -4.33 -4.05
N ARG A 55 10.81 -4.19 -2.76
CA ARG A 55 11.78 -4.11 -1.66
C ARG A 55 12.57 -5.41 -1.52
N GLU A 56 11.89 -6.56 -1.51
CA GLU A 56 12.55 -7.86 -1.45
C GLU A 56 13.53 -8.06 -2.61
N PHE A 57 13.15 -7.61 -3.81
CA PHE A 57 14.02 -7.69 -4.97
C PHE A 57 15.22 -6.75 -4.90
N ILE A 58 15.04 -5.54 -4.37
CA ILE A 58 16.14 -4.60 -4.09
C ILE A 58 17.13 -5.23 -3.10
N ASP A 59 16.62 -5.84 -2.02
CA ASP A 59 17.46 -6.48 -1.01
C ASP A 59 18.27 -7.64 -1.60
N LEU A 60 17.65 -8.48 -2.44
CA LEU A 60 18.35 -9.55 -3.16
C LEU A 60 19.45 -9.00 -4.08
N CYS A 61 19.15 -7.92 -4.82
CA CYS A 61 20.13 -7.27 -5.68
C CYS A 61 21.31 -6.71 -4.86
N GLN A 62 21.04 -6.15 -3.68
CA GLN A 62 22.09 -5.64 -2.80
C GLN A 62 22.98 -6.76 -2.26
N GLU A 63 22.40 -7.87 -1.82
CA GLU A 63 23.16 -9.05 -1.39
C GLU A 63 24.07 -9.57 -2.51
N PHE A 64 23.55 -9.62 -3.73
CA PHE A 64 24.32 -10.06 -4.89
C PHE A 64 25.49 -9.11 -5.21
N ILE A 65 25.26 -7.79 -5.16
CA ILE A 65 26.32 -6.79 -5.31
C ILE A 65 27.42 -7.01 -4.27
N ASP A 66 27.05 -7.28 -3.02
CA ASP A 66 28.02 -7.48 -1.94
C ASP A 66 28.86 -8.76 -2.16
N ARG A 67 28.25 -9.86 -2.61
CA ARG A 67 28.97 -11.07 -3.01
C ARG A 67 29.91 -10.83 -4.19
N CYS A 68 29.50 -10.05 -5.19
CA CYS A 68 30.35 -9.66 -6.31
C CYS A 68 31.56 -8.85 -5.84
N ARG A 69 31.38 -7.92 -4.90
CA ARG A 69 32.49 -7.14 -4.31
C ARG A 69 33.48 -8.02 -3.57
N GLU A 70 32.99 -8.92 -2.72
CA GLU A 70 33.85 -9.86 -2.00
C GLU A 70 34.68 -10.72 -2.97
N PHE A 71 34.05 -11.18 -4.06
CA PHE A 71 34.76 -11.96 -5.07
C PHE A 71 35.81 -11.13 -5.82
N ILE A 72 35.51 -9.88 -6.18
CA ILE A 72 36.47 -8.95 -6.77
C ILE A 72 37.68 -8.75 -5.85
N ASP A 73 37.45 -8.58 -4.55
CA ASP A 73 38.53 -8.38 -3.59
C ASP A 73 39.42 -9.62 -3.49
N ARG A 74 38.84 -10.84 -3.43
CA ARG A 74 39.63 -12.08 -3.51
C ARG A 74 40.45 -12.17 -4.80
N CYS A 75 39.88 -11.81 -5.95
CA CYS A 75 40.61 -11.76 -7.21
C CYS A 75 41.80 -10.79 -7.16
N ARG A 76 41.66 -9.63 -6.51
CA ARG A 76 42.76 -8.68 -6.31
C ARG A 76 43.87 -9.25 -5.45
N ASP A 77 43.52 -9.88 -4.32
CA ASP A 77 44.48 -10.54 -3.44
C ASP A 77 45.28 -11.61 -4.20
N PHE A 78 44.61 -12.43 -5.01
CA PHE A 78 45.27 -13.43 -5.85
C PHE A 78 46.21 -12.81 -6.90
N ILE A 79 45.80 -11.70 -7.53
CA ILE A 79 46.66 -10.97 -8.48
C ILE A 79 47.93 -10.48 -7.78
N ASP A 80 47.82 -9.97 -6.56
CA ASP A 80 48.96 -9.47 -5.80
C ASP A 80 49.91 -10.60 -5.40
N ILE A 81 49.39 -11.75 -4.95
CA ILE A 81 50.20 -12.97 -4.72
C ILE A 81 50.95 -13.38 -6.00
N CYS A 82 50.27 -13.39 -7.15
CA CYS A 82 50.91 -13.73 -8.43
C CYS A 82 52.03 -12.74 -8.79
N ARG A 83 51.83 -11.45 -8.54
CA ARG A 83 52.86 -10.41 -8.78
C ARG A 83 54.08 -10.60 -7.90
N GLU A 84 53.88 -10.86 -6.61
CA GLU A 84 54.99 -11.14 -5.69
C GLU A 84 55.77 -12.38 -6.12
N PHE A 85 55.07 -13.43 -6.54
CA PHE A 85 55.72 -14.65 -7.03
C PHE A 85 56.51 -14.41 -8.32
N ILE A 86 55.96 -13.67 -9.27
CA ILE A 86 56.68 -13.25 -10.49
C ILE A 86 57.96 -12.47 -10.13
N ALA A 87 57.88 -11.54 -9.16
CA ALA A 87 59.03 -10.77 -8.72
C ALA A 87 60.14 -11.69 -8.16
N ARG A 88 59.78 -12.65 -7.31
CA ARG A 88 60.73 -13.65 -6.78
C ARG A 88 61.36 -14.52 -7.86
N CYS A 89 60.57 -14.99 -8.84
CA CYS A 89 61.11 -15.71 -9.99
C CYS A 89 62.11 -14.87 -10.77
N GLN A 90 61.84 -13.58 -10.96
CA GLN A 90 62.73 -12.66 -11.67
C GLN A 90 64.05 -12.46 -10.91
N GLU A 91 64.00 -12.26 -9.60
CA GLU A 91 65.20 -12.18 -8.75
C GLU A 91 66.06 -13.45 -8.84
N PHE A 92 65.42 -14.62 -8.83
CA PHE A 92 66.11 -15.90 -8.95
C PHE A 92 66.76 -16.09 -10.33
N ILE A 93 66.06 -15.72 -11.40
CA ILE A 93 66.62 -15.70 -12.76
C ILE A 93 67.87 -14.82 -12.81
N ASP A 94 67.83 -13.64 -12.19
CA ASP A 94 68.97 -12.73 -12.16
C ASP A 94 70.15 -13.28 -11.35
N LEU A 95 69.89 -14.02 -10.26
CA LEU A 95 70.92 -14.75 -9.52
C LEU A 95 71.56 -15.86 -10.37
N CYS A 96 70.75 -16.67 -11.06
CA CYS A 96 71.24 -17.71 -11.97
C CYS A 96 72.11 -17.11 -13.09
N ARG A 97 71.72 -15.97 -13.67
CA ARG A 97 72.52 -15.26 -14.68
C ARG A 97 73.87 -14.83 -14.13
N LYS A 98 73.91 -14.22 -12.94
CA LYS A 98 75.17 -13.85 -12.26
C LYS A 98 76.07 -15.06 -12.01
N PHE A 99 75.48 -16.20 -11.63
CA PHE A 99 76.23 -17.44 -11.40
C PHE A 99 76.82 -18.00 -12.70
N ILE A 100 76.04 -18.03 -13.79
CA ILE A 100 76.52 -18.42 -15.12
C ILE A 100 77.70 -17.55 -15.55
N ASP A 101 77.63 -16.23 -15.35
CA ASP A 101 78.71 -15.30 -15.68
C ASP A 101 79.98 -15.57 -14.87
N LEU A 102 79.84 -15.93 -13.58
CA LEU A 102 80.98 -16.32 -12.74
C LEU A 102 81.63 -17.62 -13.23
N CYS A 103 80.82 -18.64 -13.55
CA CYS A 103 81.30 -19.90 -14.11
C CYS A 103 82.04 -19.69 -15.44
N ARG A 104 81.52 -18.83 -16.33
CA ARG A 104 82.19 -18.47 -17.59
C ARG A 104 83.57 -17.85 -17.35
N LYS A 105 83.66 -16.85 -16.47
CA LYS A 105 84.94 -16.23 -16.09
C LYS A 105 85.93 -17.24 -15.49
N PHE A 106 85.44 -18.22 -14.73
CA PHE A 106 86.27 -19.27 -14.15
C PHE A 106 86.80 -20.23 -15.24
N ILE A 107 85.94 -20.66 -16.16
CA ILE A 107 86.32 -21.47 -17.32
C ILE A 107 87.41 -20.76 -18.13
N ASP A 108 87.27 -19.46 -18.38
CA ASP A 108 88.25 -18.67 -19.13
C ASP A 108 89.62 -18.68 -18.43
N ARG A 109 89.66 -18.46 -17.10
CA ARG A 109 90.91 -18.57 -16.33
C ARG A 109 91.52 -19.96 -16.33
N CYS A 110 90.69 -21.01 -16.28
CA CYS A 110 91.19 -22.39 -16.37
C CYS A 110 91.84 -22.66 -17.73
N ARG A 111 91.26 -22.12 -18.82
CA ARG A 111 91.86 -22.22 -20.16
C ARG A 111 93.21 -21.51 -20.22
N ASP A 112 93.29 -20.28 -19.70
CA ASP A 112 94.55 -19.53 -19.62
C ASP A 112 95.64 -20.31 -18.85
N PHE A 113 95.25 -21.04 -17.79
CA PHE A 113 96.19 -21.84 -16.97
C PHE A 113 96.63 -23.14 -17.65
N ILE A 114 95.73 -23.81 -18.37
CA ILE A 114 96.05 -24.99 -19.21
C ILE A 114 97.09 -24.63 -20.25
N ASP A 115 96.95 -23.45 -20.87
CA ASP A 115 97.88 -22.96 -21.90
C ASP A 115 99.29 -22.69 -21.33
N LEU A 116 99.42 -22.44 -20.02
CA LEU A 116 100.68 -22.14 -19.36
C LEU A 116 101.41 -23.37 -18.77
N CYS A 117 100.71 -24.45 -18.38
CA CYS A 117 101.28 -25.56 -17.61
C CYS A 117 100.67 -26.95 -17.92
N ARG A 118 101.50 -27.90 -18.42
CA ARG A 118 101.05 -29.27 -18.75
C ARG A 118 100.66 -30.15 -17.55
N GLU A 119 101.20 -29.93 -16.35
CA GLU A 119 100.92 -30.78 -15.17
C GLU A 119 99.53 -30.54 -14.54
N PHE A 120 98.87 -29.43 -14.83
CA PHE A 120 97.59 -29.06 -14.19
C PHE A 120 96.35 -29.32 -15.05
N ILE A 121 96.52 -29.85 -16.26
CA ILE A 121 95.46 -29.97 -17.28
C ILE A 121 94.24 -30.74 -16.76
N ALA A 122 94.44 -31.90 -16.11
CA ALA A 122 93.34 -32.74 -15.65
C ALA A 122 92.44 -32.02 -14.63
N ARG A 123 93.03 -31.33 -13.65
CA ARG A 123 92.26 -30.56 -12.65
C ARG A 123 91.49 -29.41 -13.28
N CYS A 124 92.11 -28.66 -14.19
CA CYS A 124 91.42 -27.58 -14.89
C CYS A 124 90.25 -28.09 -15.73
N GLN A 125 90.39 -29.27 -16.35
CA GLN A 125 89.32 -29.91 -17.10
C GLN A 125 88.13 -30.30 -16.20
N ASP A 126 88.39 -30.96 -15.06
CA ASP A 126 87.36 -31.32 -14.08
C ASP A 126 86.57 -30.09 -13.60
N PHE A 127 87.27 -28.98 -13.34
CA PHE A 127 86.63 -27.73 -12.95
C PHE A 127 85.78 -27.10 -14.05
N ILE A 128 86.23 -27.15 -15.30
CA ILE A 128 85.46 -26.65 -16.44
C ILE A 128 84.17 -27.46 -16.57
N ASP A 129 84.23 -28.78 -16.43
CA ASP A 129 83.07 -29.65 -16.55
C ASP A 129 82.08 -29.44 -15.40
N LEU A 130 82.56 -29.24 -14.16
CA LEU A 130 81.72 -28.82 -13.04
C LEU A 130 81.03 -27.47 -13.32
N CYS A 131 81.75 -26.48 -13.86
CA CYS A 131 81.17 -25.18 -14.22
C CYS A 131 80.09 -25.32 -15.31
N ARG A 132 80.27 -26.21 -16.28
CA ARG A 132 79.25 -26.49 -17.31
C ARG A 132 77.99 -27.09 -16.71
N GLU A 133 78.14 -28.10 -15.85
CA GLU A 133 77.01 -28.73 -15.16
C GLU A 133 76.20 -27.71 -14.34
N PHE A 134 76.89 -26.80 -13.64
CA PHE A 134 76.22 -25.73 -12.93
C PHE A 134 75.50 -24.73 -13.85
N ILE A 135 76.08 -24.38 -14.99
CA ILE A 135 75.44 -23.51 -15.99
C ILE A 135 74.15 -24.16 -16.49
N ASP A 136 74.18 -25.46 -16.77
CA ASP A 136 73.00 -26.18 -17.26
C ASP A 136 71.91 -26.24 -16.18
N ARG A 137 72.26 -26.54 -14.92
CA ARG A 137 71.29 -26.43 -13.81
C ARG A 137 70.69 -25.04 -13.67
N CYS A 138 71.49 -23.98 -13.82
CA CYS A 138 70.98 -22.61 -13.79
C CYS A 138 70.00 -22.31 -14.94
N ARG A 139 70.21 -22.90 -16.13
CA ARG A 139 69.28 -22.76 -17.26
C ARG A 139 67.96 -23.46 -16.99
N ASP A 140 68.00 -24.71 -16.51
CA ASP A 140 66.80 -25.46 -16.14
C ASP A 140 65.95 -24.68 -15.13
N PHE A 141 66.61 -24.10 -14.11
CA PHE A 141 65.98 -23.25 -13.12
C PHE A 141 65.33 -21.99 -13.71
N ILE A 142 66.00 -21.32 -14.65
CA ILE A 142 65.44 -20.16 -15.36
C ILE A 142 64.19 -20.55 -16.14
N ASP A 143 64.20 -21.70 -16.81
CA ASP A 143 63.06 -22.16 -17.60
C ASP A 143 61.86 -22.52 -16.72
N ILE A 144 62.09 -23.18 -15.58
CA ILE A 144 61.06 -23.40 -14.55
C ILE A 144 60.45 -22.06 -14.09
N CYS A 145 61.29 -21.06 -13.79
CA CYS A 145 60.80 -19.74 -13.39
C CYS A 145 59.96 -19.06 -14.48
N ARG A 146 60.34 -19.18 -15.74
CA ARG A 146 59.57 -18.63 -16.87
C ARG A 146 58.21 -19.29 -17.01
N GLU A 147 58.15 -20.61 -16.89
CA GLU A 147 56.90 -21.36 -16.94
C GLU A 147 55.96 -20.92 -15.81
N PHE A 148 56.49 -20.75 -14.61
CA PHE A 148 55.78 -20.24 -13.45
C PHE A 148 55.26 -18.80 -13.65
N ILE A 149 56.08 -17.90 -14.20
CA ILE A 149 55.66 -16.55 -14.56
C ILE A 149 54.52 -16.59 -15.58
N GLY A 150 54.61 -17.48 -16.58
CA GLY A 150 53.56 -17.70 -17.57
C GLY A 150 52.22 -18.05 -16.91
N ARG A 151 52.20 -19.07 -16.05
CA ARG A 151 51.00 -19.47 -15.30
C ARG A 151 50.43 -18.33 -14.46
N CYS A 152 51.27 -17.56 -13.78
CA CYS A 152 50.81 -16.43 -12.98
C CYS A 152 50.12 -15.36 -13.83
N ARG A 153 50.62 -15.10 -15.05
CA ARG A 153 49.97 -14.16 -15.98
C ARG A 153 48.60 -14.67 -16.43
N ASP A 154 48.51 -15.94 -16.80
CA ASP A 154 47.24 -16.56 -17.20
C ASP A 154 46.20 -16.46 -16.07
N PHE A 155 46.61 -16.71 -14.81
CA PHE A 155 45.74 -16.54 -13.64
C PHE A 155 45.31 -15.09 -13.40
N ILE A 156 46.22 -14.12 -13.58
CA ILE A 156 45.89 -12.69 -13.47
C ILE A 156 44.84 -12.31 -14.51
N ASP A 157 44.99 -12.77 -15.75
CA ASP A 157 44.05 -12.47 -16.83
C ASP A 157 42.68 -13.10 -16.56
N LEU A 158 42.63 -14.33 -16.06
CA LEU A 158 41.39 -14.96 -15.60
C LEU A 158 40.71 -14.15 -14.48
N CYS A 159 41.47 -13.69 -13.48
CA CYS A 159 40.94 -12.84 -12.41
C CYS A 159 40.37 -11.52 -12.94
N ARG A 160 40.99 -10.92 -13.96
CA ARG A 160 40.49 -9.69 -14.60
C ARG A 160 39.17 -9.92 -15.33
N GLU A 161 39.05 -11.02 -16.06
CA GLU A 161 37.79 -11.39 -16.72
C GLU A 161 36.67 -11.57 -15.69
N PHE A 162 36.97 -12.28 -14.60
CA PHE A 162 36.05 -12.47 -13.49
C PHE A 162 35.59 -11.16 -12.84
N ILE A 163 36.52 -10.23 -12.59
CA ILE A 163 36.20 -8.90 -12.08
C ILE A 163 35.29 -8.14 -13.06
N ALA A 164 35.58 -8.18 -14.36
CA ALA A 164 34.77 -7.52 -15.37
C ALA A 164 33.33 -8.04 -15.37
N ARG A 165 33.15 -9.36 -15.33
CA ARG A 165 31.82 -9.98 -15.25
C ARG A 165 31.07 -9.58 -13.98
N CYS A 166 31.75 -9.55 -12.84
CA CYS A 166 31.13 -9.08 -11.59
C CYS A 166 30.68 -7.63 -11.68
N GLN A 167 31.45 -6.78 -12.36
CA GLN A 167 31.07 -5.38 -12.57
C GLN A 167 29.82 -5.25 -13.44
N GLU A 168 29.74 -5.98 -14.56
CA GLU A 168 28.53 -6.03 -15.41
C GLU A 168 27.29 -6.46 -14.63
N PHE A 169 27.46 -7.47 -13.78
CA PHE A 169 26.41 -7.97 -12.90
C PHE A 169 25.95 -6.94 -11.87
N ILE A 170 26.88 -6.22 -11.24
CA ILE A 170 26.57 -5.12 -10.31
C ILE A 170 25.77 -4.03 -11.02
N ASP A 171 26.16 -3.67 -12.24
CA ASP A 171 25.48 -2.63 -13.01
C ASP A 171 24.06 -3.05 -13.40
N LEU A 172 23.87 -4.31 -13.80
CA LEU A 172 22.53 -4.88 -14.02
C LEU A 172 21.66 -4.80 -12.76
N CYS A 173 22.20 -5.18 -11.59
CA CYS A 173 21.48 -5.07 -10.32
C CYS A 173 21.07 -3.62 -9.99
N ARG A 174 21.92 -2.64 -10.30
CA ARG A 174 21.58 -1.21 -10.11
C ARG A 174 20.42 -0.79 -10.99
N GLU A 175 20.45 -1.13 -12.28
CA GLU A 175 19.34 -0.82 -13.20
C GLU A 175 18.01 -1.45 -12.74
N PHE A 176 18.08 -2.65 -12.18
CA PHE A 176 16.95 -3.34 -11.60
C PHE A 176 16.40 -2.64 -10.34
N ILE A 177 17.28 -2.21 -9.44
CA ILE A 177 16.92 -1.44 -8.25
C ILE A 177 16.23 -0.14 -8.65
N ASP A 178 16.76 0.57 -9.64
CA ASP A 178 16.18 1.84 -10.11
C ASP A 178 14.78 1.62 -10.68
N ARG A 179 14.58 0.59 -11.51
CA ARG A 179 13.24 0.22 -12.00
C ARG A 179 12.26 -0.13 -10.89
N CYS A 180 12.72 -0.79 -9.82
CA CYS A 180 11.87 -1.07 -8.66
C CYS A 180 11.48 0.20 -7.91
N ARG A 181 12.39 1.18 -7.80
CA ARG A 181 12.07 2.49 -7.20
C ARG A 181 11.04 3.26 -8.01
N ASP A 182 11.20 3.31 -9.32
CA ASP A 182 10.22 3.95 -10.22
C ASP A 182 8.83 3.31 -10.05
N PHE A 183 8.77 1.98 -9.95
CA PHE A 183 7.51 1.27 -9.76
C PHE A 183 6.88 1.55 -8.38
N ILE A 184 7.70 1.64 -7.33
CA ILE A 184 7.25 2.02 -5.98
C ILE A 184 6.65 3.43 -6.00
N ASP A 185 7.28 4.38 -6.69
CA ASP A 185 6.80 5.75 -6.77
C ASP A 185 5.48 5.84 -7.54
N ILE A 186 5.34 5.11 -8.66
CA ILE A 186 4.05 4.96 -9.36
C ILE A 186 2.97 4.41 -8.41
N CYS A 187 3.27 3.36 -7.64
CA CYS A 187 2.31 2.80 -6.67
C CYS A 187 1.91 3.81 -5.59
N ARG A 188 2.83 4.67 -5.14
CA ARG A 188 2.53 5.72 -4.16
C ARG A 188 1.58 6.77 -4.73
N ASP A 189 1.87 7.26 -5.94
CA ASP A 189 1.01 8.23 -6.63
C ASP A 189 -0.41 7.69 -6.79
N PHE A 190 -0.53 6.41 -7.16
CA PHE A 190 -1.79 5.71 -7.27
C PHE A 190 -2.55 5.57 -5.95
N ILE A 191 -1.85 5.25 -4.86
CA ILE A 191 -2.42 5.20 -3.51
C ILE A 191 -2.96 6.57 -3.12
N ASP A 192 -2.24 7.64 -3.41
CA ASP A 192 -2.65 9.00 -3.07
C ASP A 192 -3.89 9.42 -3.87
N ILE A 193 -3.96 9.10 -5.17
CA ILE A 193 -5.17 9.28 -5.99
C ILE A 193 -6.37 8.53 -5.37
N CYS A 194 -6.17 7.27 -4.96
CA CYS A 194 -7.24 6.47 -4.34
C CYS A 194 -7.70 7.09 -3.02
N ARG A 195 -6.78 7.62 -2.20
CA ARG A 195 -7.12 8.31 -0.95
C ARG A 195 -7.94 9.58 -1.19
N GLU A 196 -7.55 10.39 -2.17
CA GLU A 196 -8.33 11.57 -2.56
C GLU A 196 -9.73 11.20 -3.04
N PHE A 197 -9.84 10.12 -3.82
CA PHE A 197 -11.14 9.64 -4.31
C PHE A 197 -12.02 9.14 -3.16
N ILE A 198 -11.47 8.34 -2.25
CA ILE A 198 -12.16 7.87 -1.04
C ILE A 198 -12.66 9.06 -0.22
N ALA A 199 -11.83 10.09 0.00
CA ALA A 199 -12.22 11.28 0.74
C ALA A 199 -13.42 11.99 0.09
N ARG A 200 -13.41 12.16 -1.24
CA ARG A 200 -14.55 12.76 -1.96
C ARG A 200 -15.82 11.92 -1.90
N CYS A 201 -15.71 10.60 -1.98
CA CYS A 201 -16.84 9.70 -1.78
C CYS A 201 -17.40 9.80 -0.36
N GLN A 202 -16.54 9.94 0.64
CA GLN A 202 -16.95 10.12 2.03
C GLN A 202 -17.69 11.44 2.21
N ASP A 203 -17.14 12.56 1.72
CA ASP A 203 -17.79 13.87 1.74
C ASP A 203 -19.18 13.83 1.07
N PHE A 204 -19.30 13.11 -0.04
CA PHE A 204 -20.57 12.96 -0.76
C PHE A 204 -21.58 12.11 0.03
N ILE A 205 -21.14 11.01 0.64
CA ILE A 205 -21.99 10.17 1.49
C ILE A 205 -22.52 11.02 2.65
N ASP A 206 -21.65 11.77 3.32
CA ASP A 206 -22.01 12.64 4.44
C ASP A 206 -23.06 13.67 3.99
N LEU A 207 -22.88 14.30 2.83
CA LEU A 207 -23.86 15.21 2.24
C LEU A 207 -25.21 14.53 1.97
N CYS A 208 -25.22 13.32 1.41
CA CYS A 208 -26.46 12.56 1.20
C CYS A 208 -27.19 12.22 2.51
N LEU A 209 -26.45 11.87 3.56
CA LEU A 209 -27.02 11.59 4.88
C LEU A 209 -27.63 12.85 5.50
N GLU A 210 -26.93 13.99 5.41
CA GLU A 210 -27.47 15.30 5.83
C GLU A 210 -28.78 15.67 5.10
N PHE A 211 -28.96 15.24 3.85
CA PHE A 211 -30.20 15.47 3.09
C PHE A 211 -31.31 14.45 3.39
N ILE A 212 -30.98 13.19 3.63
CA ILE A 212 -31.95 12.11 3.85
C ILE A 212 -32.58 12.22 5.24
N ASP A 213 -31.78 12.43 6.28
CA ASP A 213 -32.23 12.37 7.67
C ASP A 213 -33.43 13.30 7.98
N PRO A 214 -33.39 14.61 7.63
CA PRO A 214 -34.51 15.52 7.90
C PRO A 214 -35.76 15.20 7.08
N ARG A 215 -35.60 14.56 5.91
CA ARG A 215 -36.72 14.22 5.01
C ARG A 215 -37.41 12.94 5.45
N LEU A 216 -36.69 11.99 6.02
CA LEU A 216 -37.29 10.85 6.70
C LEU A 216 -38.12 11.30 7.91
N GLU A 217 -37.61 12.25 8.70
CA GLU A 217 -38.38 12.87 9.79
C GLU A 217 -39.64 13.58 9.27
N LEU A 218 -39.54 14.33 8.17
CA LEU A 218 -40.69 14.99 7.54
C LEU A 218 -41.74 13.98 7.04
N ILE A 219 -41.34 12.91 6.36
CA ILE A 219 -42.25 11.85 5.90
C ILE A 219 -42.96 11.20 7.09
N ALA A 220 -42.23 10.89 8.17
CA ALA A 220 -42.81 10.33 9.38
C ALA A 220 -43.88 11.28 9.96
N LEU A 221 -43.57 12.58 10.08
CA LEU A 221 -44.50 13.60 10.56
C LEU A 221 -45.74 13.75 9.66
N CYS A 222 -45.55 13.68 8.33
CA CYS A 222 -46.64 13.75 7.35
C CYS A 222 -47.57 12.55 7.42
N LEU A 223 -47.02 11.33 7.59
CA LEU A 223 -47.80 10.11 7.78
C LEU A 223 -48.58 10.15 9.09
N GLU A 224 -47.96 10.63 10.18
CA GLU A 224 -48.66 10.86 11.45
C GLU A 224 -49.86 11.81 11.27
N PHE A 225 -49.66 12.95 10.61
CA PHE A 225 -50.73 13.92 10.34
C PHE A 225 -51.85 13.35 9.45
N PHE A 226 -51.49 12.56 8.44
CA PHE A 226 -52.43 11.90 7.54
C PHE A 226 -53.30 10.86 8.27
N VAL A 227 -52.70 10.01 9.11
CA VAL A 227 -53.44 9.03 9.92
C VAL A 227 -54.45 9.72 10.83
N VAL A 228 -54.02 10.77 11.54
CA VAL A 228 -54.92 11.57 12.39
C VAL A 228 -56.07 12.18 11.59
N SER A 229 -55.80 12.68 10.37
CA SER A 229 -56.82 13.26 9.49
C SER A 229 -57.85 12.23 9.04
N LEU A 230 -57.42 11.01 8.69
CA LEU A 230 -58.32 9.91 8.33
C LEU A 230 -59.17 9.43 9.51
N GLU A 231 -58.58 9.30 10.70
CA GLU A 231 -59.31 8.92 11.92
C GLU A 231 -60.44 9.91 12.23
N ILE A 232 -60.18 11.22 12.09
CA ILE A 232 -61.19 12.27 12.24
C ILE A 232 -62.31 12.14 11.20
N LEU A 233 -61.95 11.85 9.94
CA LEU A 233 -62.90 11.75 8.83
C LEU A 233 -63.81 10.52 8.97
N VAL A 234 -63.26 9.39 9.43
CA VAL A 234 -64.03 8.18 9.77
C VAL A 234 -64.97 8.46 10.95
N CYS A 235 -64.49 9.11 12.02
CA CYS A 235 -65.35 9.52 13.13
C CYS A 235 -66.51 10.44 12.68
N PHE A 236 -66.31 11.28 11.67
CA PHE A 236 -67.38 12.10 11.11
C PHE A 236 -68.39 11.27 10.30
N GLN A 237 -67.93 10.33 9.48
CA GLN A 237 -68.82 9.44 8.70
C GLN A 237 -69.69 8.55 9.60
N GLU A 238 -69.15 8.07 10.72
CA GLU A 238 -69.90 7.28 11.70
C GLU A 238 -70.91 8.13 12.50
N ASN A 239 -70.63 9.42 12.71
CA ASN A 239 -71.50 10.34 13.46
C ASN A 239 -72.44 11.21 12.61
N ALA A 240 -72.35 11.16 11.28
CA ALA A 240 -73.26 11.86 10.36
C ALA A 240 -74.73 11.38 10.42
N GLY A 241 -75.05 10.44 11.33
CA GLY A 241 -76.41 10.01 11.67
C GLY A 241 -77.04 10.72 12.88
N PHE A 242 -76.35 11.61 13.59
CA PHE A 242 -76.88 12.29 14.78
C PHE A 242 -76.91 13.82 14.60
N GLU A 243 -78.08 14.35 14.30
CA GLU A 243 -78.35 15.79 14.41
C GLU A 243 -78.39 16.21 15.89
N SER A 244 -77.67 17.29 16.20
CA SER A 244 -77.70 18.08 17.44
C SER A 244 -77.17 17.40 18.71
N GLU A 245 -75.88 17.61 19.02
CA GLU A 245 -75.40 18.07 20.33
C GLU A 245 -73.86 18.21 20.30
N ALA A 246 -73.34 19.20 21.03
CA ALA A 246 -71.90 19.46 21.14
C ALA A 246 -71.18 18.21 21.69
N SER A 247 -70.52 17.48 20.79
CA SER A 247 -69.94 16.19 21.11
C SER A 247 -68.45 16.36 21.43
N LYS A 248 -68.05 15.93 22.63
CA LYS A 248 -66.66 15.95 23.09
C LYS A 248 -66.04 14.58 22.82
N PHE A 249 -65.11 14.53 21.87
CA PHE A 249 -64.42 13.28 21.53
C PHE A 249 -63.02 13.28 22.15
N SER A 250 -62.68 12.18 22.83
CA SER A 250 -61.32 11.90 23.29
C SER A 250 -60.74 10.78 22.44
N LEU A 251 -59.85 11.12 21.52
CA LEU A 251 -59.12 10.14 20.74
C LEU A 251 -57.83 9.76 21.46
N LYS A 252 -57.57 8.46 21.61
CA LYS A 252 -56.28 7.92 22.06
C LYS A 252 -55.53 7.42 20.84
N VAL A 253 -54.59 8.23 20.36
CA VAL A 253 -53.74 7.85 19.22
C VAL A 253 -52.51 7.12 19.77
N PRO A 254 -52.25 5.86 19.37
CA PRO A 254 -51.04 5.15 19.75
C PRO A 254 -49.83 5.71 18.99
N VAL A 255 -48.79 6.12 19.71
CA VAL A 255 -47.50 6.55 19.16
C VAL A 255 -46.49 5.43 19.43
N VAL A 256 -45.92 4.87 18.37
CA VAL A 256 -44.96 3.75 18.37
C VAL A 256 -43.60 4.30 17.92
N HIS A 257 -42.40 3.97 18.40
CA HIS A 257 -41.88 3.38 19.64
C HIS A 257 -40.44 3.90 19.76
N LEU A 258 -40.03 4.40 20.93
CA LEU A 258 -38.62 4.46 21.32
C LEU A 258 -38.49 3.71 22.66
N HIS A 259 -37.63 2.70 22.70
CA HIS A 259 -37.25 1.95 23.90
C HIS A 259 -38.39 1.29 24.71
N ASN A 260 -39.31 0.54 24.07
CA ASN A 260 -40.37 -0.23 24.76
C ASN A 260 -41.31 0.59 25.65
N ILE A 261 -41.38 1.91 25.47
CA ILE A 261 -42.38 2.78 26.10
C ILE A 261 -43.50 3.00 25.07
N VAL A 262 -44.75 2.80 25.49
CA VAL A 262 -45.93 3.14 24.69
C VAL A 262 -46.30 4.58 24.99
N TYR A 263 -46.22 5.44 24.00
CA TYR A 263 -46.62 6.83 24.11
C TYR A 263 -48.07 6.97 23.63
N TYR A 264 -48.91 7.61 24.42
CA TYR A 264 -50.28 7.94 24.01
C TYR A 264 -50.42 9.47 23.98
N ARG A 265 -50.97 9.99 22.87
CA ARG A 265 -51.47 11.36 22.84
C ARG A 265 -52.99 11.34 22.90
N GLU A 266 -53.54 12.08 23.87
CA GLU A 266 -54.97 12.36 23.94
C GLU A 266 -55.25 13.65 23.18
N ALA A 267 -56.01 13.53 22.09
CA ALA A 267 -56.53 14.68 21.35
C ALA A 267 -57.99 14.91 21.78
N HIS A 268 -58.31 16.16 22.14
CA HIS A 268 -59.68 16.58 22.42
C HIS A 268 -60.19 17.46 21.28
N VAL A 269 -61.21 16.97 20.58
CA VAL A 269 -61.88 17.70 19.50
C VAL A 269 -63.22 18.21 20.01
N PHE A 270 -63.49 19.51 19.77
CA PHE A 270 -64.76 20.17 20.07
C PHE A 270 -65.43 20.58 18.77
N CYS A 271 -66.65 20.07 18.54
CA CYS A 271 -67.50 20.49 17.41
C CYS A 271 -68.68 21.33 17.94
N LEU A 272 -68.91 22.49 17.32
CA LEU A 272 -70.07 23.35 17.56
C LEU A 272 -70.75 23.66 16.22
N GLU A 273 -72.05 23.35 16.12
CA GLU A 273 -72.97 23.78 15.07
C GLU A 273 -72.39 23.76 13.63
N GLY A 274 -71.89 22.59 13.21
CA GLY A 274 -71.47 22.36 11.82
C GLY A 274 -70.27 23.20 11.35
N SER A 275 -69.54 23.88 12.24
CA SER A 275 -68.33 24.62 11.92
C SER A 275 -67.19 24.30 12.89
N PHE A 276 -65.97 24.19 12.36
CA PHE A 276 -64.80 23.72 13.10
C PHE A 276 -64.26 24.84 14.01
N LEU A 277 -64.38 24.68 15.33
CA LEU A 277 -63.66 25.51 16.31
C LEU A 277 -62.77 24.62 17.18
N GLY A 278 -61.82 23.94 16.54
CA GLY A 278 -60.88 23.06 17.22
C GLY A 278 -59.83 23.85 17.99
N THR A 279 -59.89 23.79 19.32
CA THR A 279 -58.73 24.12 20.17
C THR A 279 -57.99 22.82 20.45
N PHE A 280 -56.82 22.62 19.84
CA PHE A 280 -55.99 21.45 20.08
C PHE A 280 -55.24 21.61 21.40
N ILE A 281 -55.67 20.89 22.44
CA ILE A 281 -54.89 20.75 23.67
C ILE A 281 -54.11 19.44 23.56
N LEU A 282 -52.80 19.55 23.31
CA LEU A 282 -51.89 18.41 23.26
C LEU A 282 -51.46 18.06 24.68
N ASN A 283 -52.01 16.98 25.23
CA ASN A 283 -51.55 16.40 26.48
C ASN A 283 -50.67 15.17 26.18
N ASN A 284 -49.41 15.24 26.57
CA ASN A 284 -48.56 14.05 26.59
C ASN A 284 -48.90 13.22 27.83
N VAL A 285 -49.30 11.95 27.64
CA VAL A 285 -49.56 11.01 28.74
C VAL A 285 -48.50 9.89 28.69
N PHE A 286 -47.70 9.82 29.74
CA PHE A 286 -46.69 8.77 29.92
C PHE A 286 -47.30 7.57 30.64
N GLN A 287 -47.21 6.37 30.05
CA GLN A 287 -47.47 5.11 30.75
C GLN A 287 -46.30 4.14 30.58
N GLY A 288 -45.67 3.80 31.70
CA GLY A 288 -44.66 2.76 31.81
C GLY A 288 -44.83 2.05 33.17
N PRO A 289 -44.27 0.84 33.34
CA PRO A 289 -44.58 -0.02 34.49
C PRO A 289 -44.19 0.54 35.87
N ASN A 290 -43.51 1.69 35.94
CA ASN A 290 -43.11 2.35 37.19
C ASN A 290 -43.20 3.90 37.17
N LEU A 291 -44.03 4.51 36.33
CA LEU A 291 -44.20 5.97 36.30
C LEU A 291 -45.63 6.40 36.67
N SER A 292 -45.75 7.16 37.75
CA SER A 292 -46.98 7.87 38.15
C SER A 292 -47.39 8.88 37.09
N LEU A 293 -48.68 8.91 36.75
CA LEU A 293 -49.32 9.77 35.74
C LEU A 293 -48.85 11.24 35.87
N LYS A 294 -47.97 11.70 34.98
CA LYS A 294 -47.60 13.12 34.86
C LYS A 294 -48.16 13.68 33.57
N ARG A 295 -49.08 14.63 33.69
CA ARG A 295 -49.62 15.42 32.56
C ARG A 295 -48.67 16.59 32.30
N HIS A 296 -48.09 16.66 31.11
CA HIS A 296 -47.48 17.88 30.60
C HIS A 296 -48.42 18.49 29.54
N ILE A 297 -48.88 19.71 29.80
CA ILE A 297 -49.68 20.52 28.89
C ILE A 297 -48.69 21.25 27.98
N CYS A 298 -48.62 20.88 26.70
CA CYS A 298 -48.01 21.75 25.70
C CYS A 298 -49.08 22.72 25.17
N GLY A 299 -48.75 24.01 25.14
CA GLY A 299 -49.64 25.08 24.67
C GLY A 299 -50.09 24.91 23.22
N PRO A 300 -51.11 25.69 22.79
CA PRO A 300 -51.83 25.46 21.54
C PRO A 300 -50.91 25.59 20.32
N ILE A 301 -50.87 24.56 19.49
CA ILE A 301 -50.22 24.58 18.17
C ILE A 301 -51.34 24.64 17.12
N GLY A 302 -51.56 25.84 16.55
CA GLY A 302 -52.26 26.07 15.30
C GLY A 302 -53.80 26.06 15.35
N HIS A 303 -54.41 27.20 15.03
CA HIS A 303 -55.80 27.25 14.58
C HIS A 303 -55.84 26.90 13.08
N LEU A 304 -56.34 25.72 12.72
CA LEU A 304 -56.82 25.45 11.36
C LEU A 304 -58.33 25.73 11.33
N LEU A 305 -58.72 26.82 10.66
CA LEU A 305 -60.09 27.03 10.22
C LEU A 305 -60.28 26.26 8.91
N PHE A 306 -61.13 25.23 8.92
CA PHE A 306 -61.78 24.75 7.71
C PHE A 306 -63.13 25.48 7.61
N LEU A 307 -63.30 26.30 6.56
CA LEU A 307 -64.56 26.92 6.17
C LEU A 307 -65.22 26.11 5.06
#